data_AF-A0A6J1T0D0-F1
#
_entry.id   AF-A0A6J1T0D0-F1
#
_cell.length_a   1.000
_cell.length_b   1.000
_cell.length_c   1.000
_cell.angle_alpha   90.00
_cell.angle_beta   90.00
_cell.angle_gamma   90.00
#
_symmetry.space_group_name_H-M   'P 1'
#
loop_
_entity.id
_entity.type
_entity.pdbx_description
1 polymer ?
#
loop_
_entity_poly.entity_id
_entity_poly.type
_entity_poly.pdbx_seq_one_letter_code
_entity_poly.pdbx_strand_id
1 'polypeptide(L)'
;MMKSAQAPAAAPAPYSLAASLVLSCRLSPEQEAVLEASFQRAKNVDPVEMELLAAEMGVPEGDVQTWFTARLSAWRKEQGLGANLNGLV
;
A
#
# COMPACT_ATOMS: atom_id res chain seq x y z
N MET A 1 -2.40 36.79 -16.11
CA MET A 1 -2.06 35.35 -16.14
C MET A 1 -2.18 34.83 -14.72
N MET A 2 -3.16 33.98 -14.43
CA MET A 2 -3.44 33.47 -13.07
C MET A 2 -2.83 32.08 -12.93
N LYS A 3 -1.79 31.93 -12.12
CA LYS A 3 -1.35 30.63 -11.61
C LYS A 3 -1.82 30.54 -10.16
N SER A 4 -2.95 29.87 -9.96
CA SER A 4 -3.47 29.55 -8.63
C SER A 4 -2.45 28.69 -7.91
N ALA A 5 -1.94 29.21 -6.79
CA ALA A 5 -1.06 28.48 -5.89
C ALA A 5 -1.87 27.40 -5.17
N GLN A 6 -1.40 26.17 -5.32
CA GLN A 6 -1.90 24.97 -4.64
C GLN A 6 -1.78 25.14 -3.12
N ALA A 7 -2.88 24.92 -2.41
CA ALA A 7 -2.94 24.90 -0.95
C ALA A 7 -2.18 23.68 -0.38
N PRO A 8 -1.50 23.80 0.77
CA PRO A 8 -0.98 22.65 1.51
C PRO A 8 -2.08 22.11 2.41
N ALA A 9 -2.66 20.96 2.08
CA ALA A 9 -3.70 20.33 2.87
C ALA A 9 -3.28 18.91 3.27
N ALA A 10 -3.35 18.68 4.58
CA ALA A 10 -3.47 17.40 5.27
C ALA A 10 -2.23 16.49 5.29
N ALA A 11 -1.47 16.58 6.39
CA ALA A 11 -0.87 15.40 6.98
C ALA A 11 -2.00 14.46 7.48
N PRO A 12 -2.05 13.18 7.07
CA PRO A 12 -2.81 12.19 7.81
C PRO A 12 -1.99 11.70 9.03
N ALA A 13 -2.72 11.51 10.12
CA ALA A 13 -2.31 11.23 11.49
C ALA A 13 -1.22 10.14 11.69
N PRO A 14 -0.53 10.13 12.85
CA PRO A 14 0.39 9.05 13.20
C PRO A 14 -0.36 7.72 13.17
N TYR A 15 0.15 6.83 12.32
CA TYR A 15 -0.12 5.40 12.25
C TYR A 15 -0.70 4.85 13.56
N SER A 16 -2.00 4.54 13.53
CA SER A 16 -2.67 3.77 14.57
C SER A 16 -1.88 2.48 14.80
N LEU A 17 -1.08 2.48 15.86
CA LEU A 17 -0.25 1.37 16.34
C LEU A 17 -1.07 0.15 16.83
N ALA A 18 -2.34 0.04 16.44
CA ALA A 18 -3.33 -0.86 17.03
C ALA A 18 -4.05 -1.78 16.04
N ALA A 19 -3.69 -1.78 14.74
CA ALA A 19 -4.27 -2.73 13.79
C ALA A 19 -3.55 -4.09 13.90
N SER A 20 -3.89 -4.77 14.99
CA SER A 20 -4.17 -6.20 15.06
C SER A 20 -3.02 -7.12 14.70
N LEU A 21 -2.35 -7.60 15.75
CA LEU A 21 -1.64 -8.86 15.80
C LEU A 21 -2.25 -9.91 14.86
N VAL A 22 -1.46 -10.31 13.86
CA VAL A 22 -1.38 -11.68 13.34
C VAL A 22 -2.73 -12.32 12.98
N LEU A 23 -3.50 -11.70 12.09
CA LEU A 23 -4.42 -12.44 11.24
C LEU A 23 -3.79 -12.52 9.87
N SER A 24 -3.04 -13.61 9.67
CA SER A 24 -2.45 -14.01 8.40
C SER A 24 -3.56 -14.25 7.39
N CYS A 25 -4.06 -13.20 6.76
CA CYS A 25 -5.01 -13.37 5.69
C CYS A 25 -4.27 -13.87 4.46
N ARG A 26 -4.58 -15.11 4.11
CA ARG A 26 -4.18 -15.66 2.82
C ARG A 26 -5.16 -15.14 1.78
N LEU A 27 -4.81 -14.00 1.18
CA LEU A 27 -5.39 -13.60 -0.11
C LEU A 27 -5.26 -14.78 -1.09
N SER A 28 -6.30 -15.03 -1.88
CA SER A 28 -6.25 -16.04 -2.93
C SER A 28 -5.38 -15.56 -4.09
N PRO A 29 -4.83 -16.46 -4.93
CA PRO A 29 -4.07 -16.05 -6.12
C PRO A 29 -4.86 -15.14 -7.06
N GLU A 30 -6.18 -15.31 -7.13
CA GLU A 30 -7.08 -14.48 -7.93
C GLU A 30 -7.18 -13.06 -7.35
N GLN A 31 -7.26 -12.93 -6.02
CA GLN A 31 -7.28 -11.65 -5.32
C GLN A 31 -5.93 -10.92 -5.44
N GLU A 32 -4.82 -11.66 -5.30
CA GLU A 32 -3.48 -11.10 -5.54
C GLU A 32 -3.30 -10.60 -6.98
N ALA A 33 -3.88 -11.28 -7.97
CA ALA A 33 -3.82 -10.84 -9.37
C ALA A 33 -4.57 -9.52 -9.60
N VAL A 34 -5.73 -9.33 -8.94
CA VAL A 34 -6.48 -8.06 -8.98
C VAL A 34 -5.66 -6.93 -8.33
N LEU A 35 -5.07 -7.20 -7.17
CA LEU A 35 -4.21 -6.24 -6.47
C LEU A 35 -2.96 -5.87 -7.28
N GLU A 36 -2.32 -6.85 -7.93
CA GLU A 36 -1.18 -6.63 -8.81
C GLU A 36 -1.54 -5.79 -10.03
N ALA A 37 -2.68 -6.06 -10.68
CA ALA A 37 -3.16 -5.25 -11.78
C ALA A 37 -3.40 -3.79 -11.34
N SER A 38 -3.96 -3.59 -10.14
CA SER A 38 -4.14 -2.25 -9.57
C SER A 38 -2.79 -1.57 -9.27
N PHE A 39 -1.86 -2.29 -8.65
CA PHE A 39 -0.50 -1.80 -8.35
C PHE A 39 0.30 -1.45 -9.60
N GLN A 40 0.09 -2.15 -10.70
CA GLN A 40 0.73 -1.84 -11.98
C GLN A 40 0.26 -0.48 -12.52
N ARG A 41 -1.02 -0.14 -12.37
CA ARG A 41 -1.60 1.14 -12.77
C ARG A 41 -1.12 2.30 -11.88
N ALA A 42 -1.08 2.10 -10.56
CA ALA A 42 -0.64 3.11 -9.60
C ALA A 42 0.21 2.49 -8.50
N LYS A 43 1.45 2.98 -8.32
CA LYS A 43 2.39 2.49 -7.29
C LYS A 43 2.03 3.00 -5.89
N ASN A 44 1.28 4.09 -5.81
CA ASN A 44 0.66 4.63 -4.60
C ASN A 44 -0.86 4.58 -4.81
N VAL A 45 -1.49 3.53 -4.30
CA VAL A 45 -2.94 3.43 -4.26
C VAL A 45 -3.43 4.30 -3.10
N ASP A 46 -4.45 5.12 -3.34
CA ASP A 46 -5.08 5.95 -2.31
C ASP A 46 -5.80 5.03 -1.29
N PRO A 47 -5.84 5.37 0.02
CA PRO A 47 -6.61 4.60 0.99
C PRO A 47 -8.06 4.32 0.56
N VAL A 48 -8.72 5.26 -0.14
CA VAL A 48 -10.08 5.06 -0.67
C VAL A 48 -10.13 3.94 -1.70
N GLU A 49 -9.12 3.85 -2.56
CA GLU A 49 -9.01 2.78 -3.55
C GLU A 49 -8.68 1.43 -2.90
N MET A 50 -7.91 1.42 -1.80
CA MET A 50 -7.66 0.19 -1.03
C MET A 50 -8.93 -0.33 -0.36
N GLU A 51 -9.75 0.56 0.21
CA GLU A 51 -11.05 0.22 0.80
C GLU A 51 -12.01 -0.33 -0.26
N LEU A 52 -12.04 0.29 -1.45
CA LEU A 52 -12.87 -0.18 -2.57
C LEU A 52 -12.45 -1.59 -3.02
N LEU A 53 -11.14 -1.82 -3.21
CA LEU A 53 -10.61 -3.14 -3.56
C LEU A 53 -10.93 -4.20 -2.51
N ALA A 54 -10.84 -3.83 -1.22
CA ALA A 54 -11.19 -4.70 -0.12
C ALA A 54 -12.67 -5.10 -0.17
N ALA A 55 -13.56 -4.13 -0.38
CA ALA A 55 -14.99 -4.35 -0.52
C ALA A 55 -15.35 -5.19 -1.75
N GLU A 56 -14.73 -4.93 -2.91
CA GLU A 56 -14.96 -5.67 -4.15
C GLU A 56 -14.58 -7.15 -4.03
N MET A 57 -13.49 -7.46 -3.34
CA MET A 57 -13.00 -8.82 -3.15
C MET A 57 -13.59 -9.51 -1.91
N GLY A 58 -14.32 -8.78 -1.08
CA GLY A 58 -14.84 -9.27 0.20
C GLY A 58 -13.73 -9.63 1.20
N VAL A 59 -12.61 -8.92 1.16
CA VAL A 59 -11.46 -9.13 2.05
C VAL A 59 -11.32 -7.97 3.04
N PRO A 60 -10.70 -8.19 4.21
CA PRO A 60 -10.37 -7.10 5.11
C PRO A 60 -9.40 -6.10 4.47
N GLU A 61 -9.64 -4.81 4.69
CA GLU A 61 -8.74 -3.73 4.25
C GLU A 61 -7.30 -3.92 4.76
N GLY A 62 -7.14 -4.45 5.98
CA GLY A 62 -5.83 -4.73 6.57
C GLY A 62 -4.96 -5.68 5.74
N ASP A 63 -5.58 -6.56 4.95
CA ASP A 63 -4.88 -7.56 4.14
C ASP A 63 -4.44 -6.97 2.80
N VAL A 64 -5.30 -6.14 2.23
CA VAL A 64 -4.97 -5.28 1.08
C VAL A 64 -3.80 -4.37 1.44
N GLN A 65 -3.85 -3.71 2.60
CA GLN A 65 -2.78 -2.83 3.07
C GLN A 65 -1.45 -3.57 3.28
N THR A 66 -1.50 -4.75 3.91
CA THR A 66 -0.33 -5.62 4.10
C THR A 66 0.28 -6.02 2.76
N TRP A 67 -0.55 -6.45 1.80
CA TRP A 67 -0.11 -6.86 0.48
C TRP A 67 0.55 -5.69 -0.28
N PHE A 68 -0.07 -4.51 -0.31
CA PHE A 68 0.49 -3.33 -0.98
C PHE A 68 1.83 -2.89 -0.38
N THR A 69 1.96 -2.97 0.96
CA THR A 69 3.21 -2.64 1.66
C THR A 69 4.33 -3.61 1.28
N ALA A 70 4.04 -4.92 1.27
CA ALA A 70 4.99 -5.95 0.89
C ALA A 70 5.39 -5.81 -0.59
N ARG A 71 4.42 -5.57 -1.49
CA ARG A 71 4.67 -5.42 -2.91
C ARG A 71 5.49 -4.17 -3.23
N LEU A 72 5.20 -3.04 -2.59
CA LEU A 72 5.98 -1.81 -2.75
C LEU A 72 7.42 -1.97 -2.26
N SER A 73 7.62 -2.71 -1.16
CA SER A 73 8.96 -3.08 -0.67
C SER A 73 9.74 -3.93 -1.68
N ALA A 74 9.11 -4.95 -2.25
CA ALA A 74 9.70 -5.77 -3.31
C ALA A 74 10.04 -4.93 -4.55
N TRP A 75 9.10 -4.09 -5.01
CA TRP A 75 9.31 -3.20 -6.14
C TRP A 75 10.47 -2.23 -5.89
N ARG A 76 10.60 -1.64 -4.69
CA ARG A 76 11.76 -0.78 -4.35
C ARG A 76 13.10 -1.52 -4.44
N LYS A 77 13.14 -2.80 -4.05
CA LYS A 77 14.35 -3.63 -4.22
C LYS A 77 14.65 -3.88 -5.70
N GLU A 78 13.64 -4.20 -6.50
CA GLU A 78 13.76 -4.42 -7.95
C GLU A 78 14.25 -3.17 -8.70
N GLN A 79 13.82 -1.97 -8.28
CA GLN A 79 14.27 -0.68 -8.84
C GLN A 79 15.70 -0.30 -8.44
N GLY A 80 16.41 -1.14 -7.67
CA GLY A 80 17.76 -0.82 -7.18
C GLY A 80 17.78 0.26 -6.09
N LEU A 81 16.62 0.66 -5.55
CA LEU A 81 16.48 1.59 -4.43
C LEU A 81 16.64 0.88 -3.06
N GLY A 82 17.00 -0.40 -3.07
CA GLY A 82 17.38 -1.18 -1.89
C GLY A 82 18.78 -0.80 -1.40
N ALA A 83 18.97 0.44 -0.96
CA ALA A 83 20.19 0.82 -0.25
C ALA A 83 20.20 0.17 1.15
N ASN A 84 21.02 -0.87 1.29
CA ASN A 84 21.66 -1.38 2.50
C ASN A 84 20.94 -1.19 3.85
N LEU A 85 20.28 -2.23 4.34
CA LEU A 85 19.96 -2.41 5.76
C LEU A 85 20.72 -3.59 6.38
N ASN A 86 21.99 -3.80 6.00
CA ASN A 86 22.81 -4.90 6.51
C ASN A 86 24.15 -4.44 7.11
N GLY A 87 24.16 -3.33 7.86
CA GLY A 87 25.41 -2.67 8.27
C GLY A 87 25.48 -2.13 9.71
N LEU A 88 24.64 -2.58 10.65
CA LEU A 88 24.83 -2.26 12.08
C LEU A 88 24.53 -3.51 12.93
N VAL A 89 25.54 -4.37 13.05
CA VAL A 89 25.78 -5.24 14.21
C VAL A 89 27.14 -4.90 14.80
#